data_AF-A0A971F5S4-F1
#
_entry.id   AF-A0A971F5S4-F1
#
_cell.length_a   1.000
_cell.length_b   1.000
_cell.length_c   1.000
_cell.angle_alpha   90.00
_cell.angle_beta   90.00
_cell.angle_gamma   90.00
#
_symmetry.space_group_name_H-M   'P 1'
#
loop_
_entity.id
_entity.type
_entity.pdbx_description
1 polymer ?
#
loop_
_entity_poly.entity_id
_entity_poly.type
_entity_poly.pdbx_seq_one_letter_code
_entity_poly.pdbx_strand_id
1 'polypeptide(L)'
;MSAVYKFRRRHIITTLQGGYLFLEIANFVKYAPSACNTQPWRVICKNNTLKVYRTTEVKSIMPKEKVPFYNSIDMGIFLYFLELILSHNEFSFQRTLSSENNHSNLIPIATYVLE
;
A
#
# COMPACT_ATOMS: atom_id res chain seq x y z
N MET A 1 -23.23 11.63 22.11
CA MET A 1 -22.94 11.32 20.69
C MET A 1 -21.62 10.58 20.64
N SER A 2 -21.60 9.26 20.40
CA SER A 2 -20.33 8.61 20.07
C SER A 2 -20.02 8.89 18.59
N ALA A 3 -18.82 9.35 18.29
CA ALA A 3 -18.39 9.48 16.91
C ALA A 3 -18.27 8.07 16.32
N VAL A 4 -19.13 7.72 15.37
CA VAL A 4 -18.96 6.51 14.57
C VAL A 4 -17.81 6.77 13.62
N TYR A 5 -16.64 6.20 13.91
CA TYR A 5 -15.48 6.28 13.04
C TYR A 5 -15.79 5.61 11.69
N LYS A 6 -15.96 6.41 10.63
CA LYS A 6 -16.30 5.93 9.29
C LYS A 6 -15.08 5.99 8.38
N PHE A 7 -14.47 4.83 8.12
CA PHE A 7 -13.38 4.69 7.17
C PHE A 7 -13.88 4.06 5.87
N ARG A 8 -13.70 4.73 4.73
CA ARG A 8 -14.02 4.16 3.41
C ARG A 8 -12.76 3.54 2.82
N ARG A 9 -12.50 2.26 3.10
CA ARG A 9 -11.35 1.52 2.55
C ARG A 9 -11.79 0.43 1.60
N ARG A 10 -10.97 0.14 0.59
CA ARG A 10 -11.19 -1.00 -0.32
C ARG A 10 -11.15 -2.30 0.47
N HIS A 11 -11.85 -3.32 -0.02
CA HIS A 11 -11.82 -4.64 0.60
C HIS A 11 -10.40 -5.21 0.53
N ILE A 12 -9.93 -5.82 1.61
CA ILE A 12 -8.50 -6.11 1.79
C ILE A 12 -7.92 -6.97 0.65
N ILE A 13 -8.67 -8.00 0.24
CA ILE A 13 -8.34 -8.92 -0.87
C ILE A 13 -8.13 -8.22 -2.22
N THR A 14 -8.68 -7.01 -2.41
CA THR A 14 -8.52 -6.24 -3.68
C THR A 14 -7.22 -5.44 -3.72
N THR A 15 -6.59 -5.26 -2.57
CA THR A 15 -5.40 -4.41 -2.38
C THR A 15 -4.21 -5.19 -1.87
N LEU A 16 -4.43 -6.32 -1.22
CA LEU A 16 -3.44 -7.11 -0.52
C LEU A 16 -3.76 -8.59 -0.79
N GLN A 17 -2.81 -9.34 -1.37
CA GLN A 17 -2.91 -10.77 -1.64
C GLN A 17 -1.78 -11.54 -0.89
N GLY A 18 -2.12 -12.55 -0.08
CA GLY A 18 -1.15 -13.27 0.74
C GLY A 18 -1.76 -14.31 1.69
N GLY A 19 -0.91 -14.97 2.48
CA GLY A 19 -1.31 -15.95 3.51
C GLY A 19 -1.77 -15.33 4.85
N TYR A 20 -1.93 -16.16 5.90
CA TYR A 20 -2.54 -15.75 7.17
C TYR A 20 -1.80 -14.63 7.92
N LEU A 21 -0.47 -14.71 8.02
CA LEU A 21 0.42 -13.68 8.62
C LEU A 21 0.16 -12.27 8.04
N PHE A 22 -0.25 -12.24 6.78
CA PHE A 22 -0.48 -11.01 6.06
C PHE A 22 -1.86 -10.41 6.33
N LEU A 23 -2.86 -11.18 6.81
CA LEU A 23 -4.15 -10.62 7.21
C LEU A 23 -4.00 -9.65 8.39
N GLU A 24 -3.08 -9.92 9.31
CA GLU A 24 -2.79 -9.08 10.46
C GLU A 24 -2.16 -7.75 10.03
N ILE A 25 -1.11 -7.78 9.21
CA ILE A 25 -0.49 -6.59 8.63
C ILE A 25 -1.50 -5.79 7.79
N ALA A 26 -2.30 -6.50 6.98
CA ALA A 26 -3.27 -5.91 6.08
C ALA A 26 -4.40 -5.18 6.82
N ASN A 27 -4.80 -5.66 8.01
CA ASN A 27 -5.84 -5.03 8.82
C ASN A 27 -5.51 -3.60 9.26
N PHE A 28 -4.23 -3.28 9.43
CA PHE A 28 -3.79 -1.96 9.86
C PHE A 28 -3.32 -1.08 8.68
N VAL A 29 -2.57 -1.65 7.72
CA VAL A 29 -1.94 -0.84 6.67
C VAL A 29 -2.97 -0.20 5.72
N LYS A 30 -4.17 -0.80 5.62
CA LYS A 30 -5.30 -0.24 4.87
C LYS A 30 -5.70 1.16 5.35
N TYR A 31 -5.34 1.56 6.57
CA TYR A 31 -5.71 2.87 7.11
C TYR A 31 -4.81 4.02 6.65
N ALA A 32 -3.69 3.73 5.97
CA ALA A 32 -2.85 4.77 5.37
C ALA A 32 -3.70 5.82 4.60
N PRO A 33 -3.46 7.12 4.79
CA PRO A 33 -4.16 8.14 4.03
C PRO A 33 -3.68 8.16 2.56
N SER A 34 -4.56 8.61 1.66
CA SER A 34 -4.23 8.88 0.25
C SER A 34 -5.04 10.04 -0.29
N ALA A 35 -4.49 10.75 -1.27
CA ALA A 35 -5.17 11.85 -1.95
C ALA A 35 -6.50 11.38 -2.55
N CYS A 36 -7.59 12.10 -2.26
CA CYS A 36 -8.96 11.72 -2.66
C CYS A 36 -9.34 10.26 -2.32
N ASN A 37 -8.67 9.65 -1.34
CA ASN A 37 -8.89 8.25 -0.94
C ASN A 37 -8.72 7.22 -2.08
N THR A 38 -7.84 7.51 -3.06
CA THR A 38 -7.57 6.66 -4.22
C THR A 38 -7.06 5.27 -3.85
N GLN A 39 -6.31 5.18 -2.75
CA GLN A 39 -5.70 3.94 -2.23
C GLN A 39 -4.92 3.22 -3.34
N PRO A 40 -3.85 3.84 -3.87
CA PRO A 40 -3.21 3.39 -5.11
C PRO A 40 -2.31 2.17 -4.91
N TRP A 41 -2.15 1.67 -3.68
CA TRP A 41 -1.27 0.54 -3.38
C TRP A 41 -1.86 -0.82 -3.74
N ARG A 42 -0.99 -1.73 -4.17
CA ARG A 42 -1.21 -3.18 -4.24
C ARG A 42 -0.05 -3.90 -3.59
N VAL A 43 -0.33 -4.93 -2.82
CA VAL A 43 0.72 -5.72 -2.15
C VAL A 43 0.50 -7.19 -2.43
N ILE A 44 1.57 -7.86 -2.86
CA ILE A 44 1.61 -9.31 -3.05
C ILE A 44 2.60 -9.88 -2.05
N CYS A 45 2.14 -10.79 -1.21
CA CYS A 45 2.96 -11.54 -0.25
C CYS A 45 3.16 -12.97 -0.74
N LYS A 46 4.43 -13.38 -0.89
CA LYS A 46 4.82 -14.75 -1.25
C LYS A 46 6.18 -15.06 -0.64
N ASN A 47 6.34 -16.21 0.00
CA ASN A 47 7.62 -16.69 0.55
C ASN A 47 8.36 -15.62 1.37
N ASN A 48 7.71 -15.11 2.42
CA ASN A 48 8.22 -14.02 3.28
C ASN A 48 8.61 -12.73 2.54
N THR A 49 8.20 -12.58 1.29
CA THR A 49 8.50 -11.40 0.47
C THR A 49 7.23 -10.61 0.22
N LEU A 50 7.23 -9.32 0.60
CA LEU A 50 6.18 -8.38 0.26
C LEU A 50 6.61 -7.55 -0.95
N LYS A 51 5.89 -7.67 -2.05
CA LYS A 51 6.07 -6.83 -3.23
C LYS A 51 4.98 -5.76 -3.25
N VAL A 52 5.40 -4.50 -3.16
CA VAL A 52 4.53 -3.33 -3.16
C VAL A 52 4.53 -2.70 -4.54
N TYR A 53 3.34 -2.41 -5.03
CA TYR A 53 3.09 -1.80 -6.32
C TYR A 53 2.15 -0.61 -6.18
N ARG A 54 2.23 0.31 -7.14
CA ARG A 54 1.26 1.36 -7.39
C ARG A 54 0.42 1.00 -8.61
N THR A 55 -0.90 1.02 -8.49
CA THR A 55 -1.78 0.92 -9.65
C THR A 55 -2.05 2.29 -10.28
N THR A 56 -2.10 2.35 -11.61
CA THR A 56 -2.54 3.55 -12.35
C THR A 56 -4.06 3.61 -12.49
N GLU A 57 -4.77 2.51 -12.24
CA GLU A 57 -6.21 2.35 -12.40
C GLU A 57 -6.98 2.83 -11.16
N VAL A 58 -6.80 4.10 -10.81
CA VAL A 58 -7.53 4.75 -9.70
C VAL A 58 -8.63 5.66 -10.22
N LYS A 59 -9.81 5.57 -9.60
CA LYS A 59 -10.90 6.54 -9.82
C LYS A 59 -10.71 7.70 -8.85
N SER A 60 -10.60 8.91 -9.39
CA SER A 60 -10.42 10.13 -8.61
C SER A 60 -11.12 11.31 -9.28
N ILE A 61 -11.48 12.32 -8.49
CA ILE A 61 -11.93 13.64 -8.98
C ILE A 61 -10.76 14.56 -9.35
N MET A 62 -9.53 14.13 -9.06
CA MET A 62 -8.32 14.88 -9.35
C MET A 62 -8.06 14.97 -10.87
N PRO A 63 -7.51 16.10 -11.38
CA PRO A 63 -7.03 16.19 -12.75
C PRO A 63 -6.08 15.05 -13.08
N LYS A 64 -6.25 14.41 -14.25
CA LYS A 64 -5.52 13.19 -14.62
C LYS A 64 -4.00 13.37 -14.58
N GLU A 65 -3.53 14.56 -14.89
CA GLU A 65 -2.12 14.94 -14.95
C GLU A 65 -1.48 15.02 -13.55
N LYS A 66 -2.30 15.27 -12.52
CA LYS A 66 -1.85 15.35 -11.13
C LYS A 66 -1.88 14.01 -10.41
N VAL A 67 -2.67 13.04 -10.90
CA VAL A 67 -2.84 11.72 -10.27
C VAL A 67 -1.50 11.00 -10.04
N PRO A 68 -0.57 10.92 -11.02
CA PRO A 68 0.71 10.24 -10.79
C PRO A 68 1.53 10.90 -9.69
N PHE A 69 1.58 12.24 -9.64
CA PHE A 69 2.34 12.99 -8.64
C PHE A 69 1.85 12.71 -7.22
N TYR A 70 0.54 12.86 -6.97
CA TYR A 70 0.00 12.61 -5.64
C TYR A 70 0.02 11.12 -5.26
N ASN A 71 -0.24 10.22 -6.21
CA ASN A 71 -0.12 8.79 -5.91
C ASN A 71 1.32 8.39 -5.57
N SER A 72 2.37 9.05 -6.11
CA SER A 72 3.76 8.82 -5.67
C SER A 72 3.94 9.16 -4.19
N ILE A 73 3.38 10.30 -3.74
CA ILE A 73 3.41 10.71 -2.33
C ILE A 73 2.63 9.70 -1.46
N ASP A 74 1.44 9.29 -1.92
CA ASP A 74 0.61 8.31 -1.22
C ASP A 74 1.33 6.96 -1.06
N MET A 75 2.15 6.55 -2.02
CA MET A 75 2.98 5.35 -1.87
C MET A 75 4.01 5.52 -0.76
N GLY A 76 4.68 6.68 -0.65
CA GLY A 76 5.62 6.94 0.45
C GLY A 76 4.95 6.86 1.82
N ILE A 77 3.77 7.45 1.96
CA ILE A 77 2.94 7.34 3.17
C ILE A 77 2.59 5.87 3.45
N PHE A 78 2.17 5.12 2.43
CA PHE A 78 1.83 3.71 2.57
C PHE A 78 3.03 2.87 3.04
N LEU A 79 4.22 3.08 2.47
CA LEU A 79 5.45 2.37 2.89
C LEU A 79 5.78 2.65 4.35
N TYR A 80 5.65 3.90 4.81
CA TYR A 80 5.84 4.24 6.22
C TYR A 80 4.85 3.50 7.14
N PHE A 81 3.56 3.47 6.77
CA PHE A 81 2.57 2.71 7.54
C PHE A 81 2.89 1.21 7.57
N LEU A 82 3.30 0.65 6.43
CA LEU A 82 3.69 -0.75 6.33
C LEU A 82 4.85 -1.07 7.27
N GLU A 83 5.90 -0.27 7.25
CA GLU A 83 7.09 -0.42 8.11
C GLU A 83 6.73 -0.28 9.58
N LEU A 84 5.91 0.71 9.94
CA LEU A 84 5.44 0.89 11.31
C LEU A 84 4.73 -0.36 11.84
N ILE A 85 3.88 -0.98 11.01
CA ILE A 85 3.14 -2.19 11.39
C ILE A 85 4.08 -3.40 11.45
N LEU A 86 5.00 -3.55 10.51
CA LEU A 86 6.00 -4.62 10.55
C LEU A 86 6.83 -4.54 11.82
N SER A 87 7.34 -3.35 12.16
CA SER A 87 8.10 -3.13 13.40
C SER A 87 7.26 -3.34 14.66
N HIS A 88 5.99 -2.92 14.67
CA HIS A 88 5.10 -3.16 15.81
C HIS A 88 4.85 -4.64 16.08
N ASN A 89 4.84 -5.46 15.02
CA ASN A 89 4.70 -6.91 15.11
C ASN A 89 6.05 -7.64 15.15
N GLU A 90 7.13 -6.92 15.48
CA GLU A 90 8.49 -7.46 15.68
C GLU A 90 9.08 -8.19 14.45
N PHE A 91 8.60 -7.88 13.24
CA PHE A 91 9.22 -8.38 12.01
C PHE A 91 10.51 -7.62 11.71
N SER A 92 11.60 -8.36 11.55
CA SER A 92 12.81 -7.88 10.88
C SER A 92 12.58 -7.87 9.38
N PHE A 93 13.07 -6.85 8.69
CA PHE A 93 12.91 -6.75 7.23
C PHE A 93 14.04 -6.00 6.55
N GLN A 94 14.29 -6.38 5.30
CA GLN A 94 15.14 -5.62 4.37
C GLN A 94 14.30 -5.03 3.25
N ARG A 95 14.47 -3.73 2.98
CA ARG A 95 13.75 -3.01 1.92
C ARG A 95 14.64 -2.73 0.72
N THR A 96 14.13 -3.04 -0.47
CA THR A 96 14.69 -2.64 -1.76
C THR A 96 13.68 -1.83 -2.54
N LEU A 97 14.02 -0.58 -2.88
CA LEU A 97 13.19 0.26 -3.74
C LEU A 97 13.36 -0.15 -5.21
N SER A 98 12.27 -0.08 -5.98
CA SER A 98 12.30 -0.34 -7.42
C SER A 98 12.75 0.91 -8.18
N SER A 99 13.41 0.72 -9.33
CA SER A 99 13.65 1.81 -10.27
C SER A 99 12.33 2.30 -10.88
N GLU A 100 12.27 3.58 -11.23
CA GLU A 100 11.08 4.16 -11.84
C GLU A 100 10.73 3.46 -13.16
N ASN A 101 9.56 2.83 -13.21
CA ASN A 101 9.02 2.24 -14.43
C ASN A 101 7.53 2.55 -14.55
N ASN A 102 7.20 3.56 -15.35
CA ASN A 102 5.83 4.05 -15.51
C ASN A 102 5.08 3.47 -16.72
N HIS A 103 5.59 2.39 -17.34
CA HIS A 103 4.99 1.80 -18.55
C HIS A 103 3.96 0.70 -18.29
N SER A 104 3.61 0.45 -17.01
CA SER A 104 2.70 -0.61 -16.58
C SER A 104 1.52 -0.05 -15.79
N ASN A 105 0.38 -0.74 -15.86
CA ASN A 105 -0.77 -0.43 -14.98
C ASN A 105 -0.49 -0.77 -13.51
N LEU A 106 0.53 -1.60 -13.28
CA LEU A 106 1.01 -1.98 -11.96
C LEU A 106 2.51 -1.72 -11.90
N ILE A 107 2.87 -0.62 -11.24
CA ILE A 107 4.22 -0.06 -11.17
C ILE A 107 4.91 -0.59 -9.90
N PRO A 108 6.03 -1.31 -9.99
CA PRO A 108 6.78 -1.74 -8.82
C PRO A 108 7.28 -0.55 -8.01
N ILE A 109 7.16 -0.62 -6.68
CA ILE A 109 7.58 0.46 -5.76
C ILE A 109 8.66 -0.03 -4.81
N ALA A 110 8.40 -1.14 -4.11
CA ALA A 110 9.34 -1.68 -3.14
C ALA A 110 9.17 -3.19 -2.99
N THR A 111 10.24 -3.86 -2.59
CA THR A 111 10.22 -5.25 -2.12
C THR A 111 10.75 -5.27 -0.70
N TYR A 112 10.04 -5.97 0.19
CA TYR A 112 10.47 -6.28 1.55
C TYR A 112 10.71 -7.78 1.67
N VAL A 113 11.87 -8.17 2.17
CA VAL A 113 12.14 -9.55 2.59
C VAL A 113 12.04 -9.58 4.11
N LEU A 114 11.11 -10.37 4.64
CA LEU A 114 10.90 -10.55 6.07
C LEU A 114 11.81 -11.68 6.58
N GLU A 115 12.47 -11.44 7.71
CA GLU A 115 13.38 -12.37 8.39
C GLU A 115 12.68 -13.06 9.57
#